data_AF-A0A7W7ZII7-F1
#
_entry.id   AF-A0A7W7ZII7-F1
#
_cell.length_a   1.000
_cell.length_b   1.000
_cell.length_c   1.000
_cell.angle_alpha   90.00
_cell.angle_beta   90.00
_cell.angle_gamma   90.00
#
_symmetry.space_group_name_H-M   'P 1'
#
loop_
_entity.id
_entity.type
_entity.pdbx_description
1 polymer ?
#
loop_
_entity_poly.entity_id
_entity_poly.type
_entity_poly.pdbx_seq_one_letter_code
_entity_poly.pdbx_strand_id
1 'polypeptide(L)'
;MQASIARPKDDPRFAEVEASCQVIAKLPSGFTASFNSAYNAHKSQFLRIERTDAFAELNPAFAYNGIKMKFEKAVDGGVEMAHEPSLKPKDQFCS
;
A
#
# COMPACT_ATOMS: atom_id res chain seq x y z
N MET A 1 17.84 0.10 -8.14
CA MET A 1 16.97 0.55 -7.03
C MET A 1 17.20 2.05 -6.89
N GLN A 2 16.14 2.82 -6.69
CA GLN A 2 16.21 4.27 -6.49
C GLN A 2 15.52 4.62 -5.17
N ALA A 3 16.09 5.57 -4.43
CA ALA A 3 15.49 6.11 -3.22
C ALA A 3 15.60 7.65 -3.25
N SER A 4 14.55 8.33 -2.79
CA SER A 4 14.49 9.78 -2.64
C SER A 4 13.91 10.15 -1.28
N ILE A 5 14.48 11.16 -0.64
CA ILE A 5 14.01 11.67 0.65
C ILE A 5 13.64 13.15 0.52
N ALA A 6 12.62 13.58 1.25
CA ALA A 6 12.25 14.98 1.35
C ALA A 6 12.36 15.45 2.80
N ARG A 7 13.04 16.57 3.00
CA ARG A 7 13.26 17.18 4.31
C ARG A 7 13.08 18.70 4.21
N PRO A 8 11.85 19.20 4.41
CA PRO A 8 11.55 20.64 4.40
C PRO A 8 12.41 21.37 5.44
N LYS A 9 12.98 22.52 5.08
CA LYS A 9 13.89 23.28 5.96
C LYS A 9 13.15 24.22 6.91
N ASP A 10 11.90 24.48 6.60
CA ASP A 10 10.99 25.41 7.27
C ASP A 10 10.18 24.76 8.40
N ASP A 11 10.28 23.43 8.57
CA ASP A 11 9.57 22.70 9.62
C ASP A 11 10.57 22.07 10.62
N PRO A 12 10.58 22.53 11.90
CA PRO A 12 11.53 22.05 12.90
C PRO A 12 11.33 20.57 13.28
N ARG A 13 10.18 19.95 12.99
CA ARG A 13 9.95 18.52 13.24
C ARG A 13 10.90 17.63 12.43
N PHE A 14 11.38 18.15 11.30
CA PHE A 14 12.29 17.45 10.39
C PHE A 14 13.71 18.02 10.49
N ALA A 15 14.11 18.53 11.66
CA ALA A 15 15.46 19.05 11.90
C ALA A 15 16.54 17.96 12.01
N GLU A 16 16.16 16.70 12.17
CA GLU A 16 17.10 15.57 12.25
C GLU A 16 16.73 14.44 11.28
N VAL A 17 15.43 14.21 11.10
CA VAL A 17 14.88 13.14 10.25
C VAL A 17 14.17 13.69 9.01
N GLU A 18 14.02 12.86 7.99
CA GLU A 18 13.24 13.17 6.80
C GLU A 18 11.73 13.24 7.08
N ALA A 19 11.01 14.04 6.29
CA ALA A 19 9.56 14.09 6.33
C ALA A 19 8.92 12.94 5.55
N SER A 20 9.56 12.54 4.44
CA SER A 20 9.14 11.41 3.63
C SER A 20 10.29 10.74 2.90
N CYS A 21 10.10 9.47 2.56
CA CYS A 21 11.02 8.64 1.80
C CYS A 21 10.23 7.82 0.77
N GLN A 22 10.67 7.86 -0.49
CA GLN A 22 10.16 7.02 -1.57
C GLN A 22 11.26 6.07 -2.05
N VAL A 23 10.91 4.81 -2.21
CA VAL A 23 11.81 3.76 -2.71
C VAL A 23 11.16 3.05 -3.89
N ILE A 24 11.85 2.97 -5.01
CA ILE A 24 11.45 2.17 -6.17
C ILE A 24 12.48 1.05 -6.38
N ALA A 25 12.03 -0.18 -6.21
CA ALA A 25 12.85 -1.38 -6.34
C ALA A 25 12.40 -2.23 -7.52
N LYS A 26 13.35 -2.70 -8.32
CA LYS A 26 13.15 -3.79 -9.28
C LYS A 26 13.62 -5.07 -8.59
N LEU A 27 12.71 -6.01 -8.38
CA LEU A 27 12.99 -7.28 -7.74
C LEU A 27 13.55 -8.29 -8.77
N PRO A 28 14.35 -9.28 -8.36
CA PRO A 28 14.85 -10.33 -9.27
C PRO A 28 13.75 -11.11 -9.99
N SER A 29 12.54 -11.15 -9.41
CA SER A 29 11.35 -11.75 -10.01
C SER A 29 10.75 -10.94 -11.17
N GLY A 30 11.31 -9.76 -11.51
CA GLY A 30 10.80 -8.85 -12.54
C GLY A 30 9.77 -7.84 -12.03
N PHE A 31 9.30 -7.98 -10.78
CA PHE A 31 8.37 -7.02 -10.17
C PHE A 31 9.03 -5.66 -9.95
N THR A 32 8.25 -4.60 -10.16
CA THR A 32 8.61 -3.25 -9.70
C THR A 32 7.75 -2.91 -8.50
N ALA A 33 8.38 -2.58 -7.38
CA ALA A 33 7.70 -2.19 -6.16
C ALA A 33 8.02 -0.72 -5.84
N SER A 34 6.99 0.05 -5.52
CA SER A 34 7.10 1.44 -5.05
C SER A 34 6.62 1.51 -3.61
N PHE A 35 7.48 2.03 -2.74
CA PHE A 35 7.22 2.20 -1.32
C PHE A 35 7.28 3.68 -1.00
N ASN A 36 6.29 4.18 -0.26
CA ASN A 36 6.26 5.56 0.21
C ASN A 36 6.03 5.54 1.73
N SER A 37 6.86 6.28 2.46
CA SER A 37 6.70 6.56 3.88
C SER A 37 6.69 8.06 4.08
N ALA A 38 5.78 8.59 4.90
CA ALA A 38 5.69 10.02 5.16
C ALA A 38 5.08 10.31 6.53
N TYR A 39 5.70 11.24 7.27
CA TYR A 39 5.18 11.78 8.53
C TYR A 39 4.34 13.04 8.33
N ASN A 40 4.53 13.75 7.21
CA ASN A 40 3.80 14.99 6.89
C ASN A 40 2.60 14.77 5.97
N ALA A 41 2.30 13.54 5.58
CA ALA A 41 1.13 13.20 4.77
C ALA A 41 -0.05 12.79 5.65
N HIS A 42 -1.27 13.06 5.20
CA HIS A 42 -2.47 12.47 5.80
C HIS A 42 -2.38 10.93 5.73
N LYS A 43 -2.96 10.25 6.73
CA LYS A 43 -2.88 8.80 6.92
C LYS A 43 -3.14 8.05 5.61
N SER A 44 -2.07 7.49 5.05
CA SER A 44 -2.10 6.63 3.88
C SER A 44 -1.68 5.23 4.32
N GLN A 45 -2.61 4.29 4.26
CA GLN A 45 -2.38 2.89 4.58
C GLN A 45 -2.82 2.07 3.38
N PHE A 46 -2.18 2.27 2.24
CA PHE A 46 -2.62 1.70 0.98
C PHE A 46 -1.62 0.66 0.49
N LEU A 47 -2.11 -0.48 0.01
CA LEU A 47 -1.31 -1.49 -0.67
C LEU A 47 -2.07 -1.97 -1.90
N ARG A 48 -1.38 -2.00 -3.03
CA ARG A 48 -1.92 -2.52 -4.29
C ARG A 48 -0.87 -3.37 -4.98
N ILE A 49 -1.31 -4.52 -5.48
CA ILE A 49 -0.50 -5.48 -6.24
C ILE A 49 -1.20 -5.66 -7.58
N GLU A 50 -0.47 -5.40 -8.65
CA GLU A 50 -0.97 -5.54 -10.01
C GLU A 50 -0.22 -6.64 -10.73
N ARG A 51 -0.98 -7.43 -11.48
CA ARG A 51 -0.51 -8.42 -12.44
C ARG A 51 -1.23 -8.18 -13.76
N THR A 52 -0.76 -8.83 -14.81
CA THR A 52 -1.31 -8.67 -16.16
C THR A 52 -2.80 -9.00 -16.26
N ASP A 53 -3.29 -9.93 -15.44
CA ASP A 53 -4.66 -10.45 -15.47
C ASP A 53 -5.49 -10.09 -14.23
N ALA A 54 -4.91 -9.38 -13.25
CA ALA A 54 -5.57 -9.12 -11.98
C ALA A 54 -4.94 -7.98 -11.20
N PHE A 55 -5.70 -7.42 -10.27
CA PHE A 55 -5.13 -6.66 -9.17
C PHE A 55 -5.77 -7.03 -7.83
N ALA A 56 -4.99 -6.87 -6.78
CA ALA A 56 -5.46 -6.88 -5.41
C ALA A 56 -5.15 -5.53 -4.77
N GLU A 57 -6.13 -4.96 -4.08
CA GLU A 57 -6.02 -3.69 -3.38
C GLU A 57 -6.48 -3.86 -1.93
N LEU A 58 -5.77 -3.20 -1.03
CA LEU A 58 -6.08 -3.13 0.38
C LEU A 58 -6.14 -1.66 0.81
N ASN A 59 -7.31 -1.21 1.26
CA ASN A 59 -7.51 0.18 1.68
C ASN A 59 -8.59 0.29 2.80
N PRO A 60 -8.19 0.47 4.07
CA PRO A 60 -6.81 0.55 4.57
C PRO A 60 -6.15 -0.85 4.67
N ALA A 61 -4.89 -0.97 4.30
CA ALA A 61 -4.09 -2.19 4.33
C ALA A 61 -3.47 -2.51 5.70
N PHE A 62 -3.15 -1.48 6.49
CA PHE A 62 -2.38 -1.62 7.74
C PHE A 62 -3.09 -0.97 8.94
N ALA A 63 -4.42 -0.79 8.85
CA ALA A 63 -5.20 -0.29 9.97
C ALA A 63 -5.36 -1.38 11.04
N TYR A 64 -5.52 -0.96 12.30
CA TYR A 64 -5.83 -1.88 13.40
C TYR A 64 -7.13 -2.66 13.17
N ASN A 65 -8.13 -2.05 12.55
CA ASN A 65 -9.42 -2.65 12.27
C ASN A 65 -9.93 -2.22 10.89
N GLY A 66 -10.83 -3.00 10.31
CA GLY A 66 -11.54 -2.62 9.09
C GLY A 66 -10.69 -2.67 7.82
N ILE A 67 -9.72 -3.59 7.75
CA ILE A 67 -8.99 -3.88 6.53
C ILE A 67 -9.99 -4.32 5.45
N LYS A 68 -10.03 -3.59 4.34
CA LYS A 68 -10.88 -3.91 3.18
C LYS A 68 -10.00 -4.36 2.04
N MET A 69 -10.28 -5.55 1.52
CA MET A 69 -9.64 -6.08 0.34
C MET A 69 -10.59 -6.00 -0.84
N LYS A 70 -10.08 -5.52 -1.97
CA LYS A 70 -10.74 -5.58 -3.27
C LYS A 70 -9.84 -6.35 -4.22
N PHE A 71 -10.37 -7.39 -4.83
CA PHE A 71 -9.66 -8.17 -5.84
C PHE A 71 -10.46 -8.18 -7.14
N GLU A 72 -9.81 -7.88 -8.26
CA GLU A 72 -10.40 -7.99 -9.58
C GLU A 72 -9.51 -8.87 -10.44
N LYS A 73 -10.11 -9.82 -11.15
CA LYS A 73 -9.44 -10.69 -12.13
C LYS A 73 -10.18 -10.65 -13.45
N ALA A 74 -9.43 -10.49 -14.53
CA ALA A 74 -9.90 -10.69 -15.89
C ALA A 74 -10.15 -12.19 -16.11
N VAL A 75 -11.40 -12.56 -16.38
CA VAL A 75 -11.78 -13.93 -16.76
C VAL A 75 -11.89 -13.99 -18.30
N ASP A 76 -11.47 -15.11 -18.89
CA ASP A 76 -11.60 -15.33 -20.34
C ASP A 76 -13.04 -15.02 -20.80
N GLY A 77 -13.16 -14.09 -21.76
CA GLY A 77 -14.44 -13.53 -22.21
C GLY A 77 -14.74 -12.10 -21.73
N GLY A 78 -13.83 -11.44 -21.00
CA GLY A 78 -13.94 -10.03 -20.63
C GLY A 78 -14.82 -9.75 -19.39
N VAL A 79 -15.14 -10.79 -18.62
CA VAL A 79 -15.90 -10.64 -17.38
C VAL A 79 -14.94 -10.30 -16.25
N GLU A 80 -15.09 -9.11 -15.66
CA GLU A 80 -14.36 -8.72 -14.45
C GLU A 80 -15.03 -9.35 -13.23
N MET A 81 -14.31 -10.21 -12.51
CA MET A 81 -14.78 -10.76 -11.25
C MET A 81 -14.26 -9.89 -10.10
N ALA A 82 -15.09 -8.97 -9.62
CA ALA A 82 -14.81 -8.18 -8.43
C ALA A 82 -15.20 -8.97 -7.16
N HIS A 83 -14.24 -9.14 -6.25
CA HIS A 83 -14.45 -9.81 -4.97
C HIS A 83 -14.04 -8.87 -3.83
N GLU A 84 -15.00 -8.55 -2.96
CA GLU A 84 -14.79 -7.85 -1.69
C GLU A 84 -15.11 -8.82 -0.55
N PRO A 85 -14.14 -9.64 -0.10
CA PRO A 85 -14.40 -10.57 0.99
C PRO A 85 -14.70 -9.81 2.27
N SER A 86 -15.89 -10.04 2.83
CA SER A 86 -16.28 -9.48 4.13
C SER A 86 -15.61 -10.26 5.26
N LEU A 87 -14.53 -9.71 5.81
CA LEU A 87 -13.92 -10.24 7.01
C LEU A 87 -14.79 -9.87 8.21
N LYS A 88 -15.31 -10.87 8.93
CA LYS A 88 -15.97 -10.63 10.22
C LYS A 88 -14.92 -10.05 11.18
N PRO A 89 -15.26 -9.03 11.99
CA PRO A 89 -14.34 -8.48 12.97
C PRO A 89 -13.84 -9.60 13.89
N LYS A 90 -12.56 -9.94 13.80
CA LYS A 90 -11.89 -10.83 14.74
C LYS A 90 -10.96 -9.96 15.56
N ASP A 91 -11.15 -9.93 16.87
CA ASP A 91 -10.24 -9.26 17.78
C ASP A 91 -8.89 -9.99 17.74
N GLN A 92 -7.88 -9.33 17.19
CA GLN A 92 -6.51 -9.85 17.06
C GLN A 92 -5.77 -9.98 18.41
N PHE A 93 -6.37 -9.48 19.50
CA PHE A 93 -5.82 -9.58 20.85
C PHE A 93 -6.60 -10.55 21.75
N CYS A 94 -7.72 -11.10 21.27
CA CYS A 94 -8.48 -12.12 21.99
C CYS A 94 -8.23 -13.48 21.33
N SER A 95 -7.34 -14.27 21.95
CA SER A 95 -6.99 -15.64 21.55
C SER A 95 -8.14 -16.61 21.82
#